data_AF-A0A2V8C457-F1
#
_entry.id   AF-A0A2V8C457-F1
#
_cell.length_a   1.000
_cell.length_b   1.000
_cell.length_c   1.000
_cell.angle_alpha   90.00
_cell.angle_beta   90.00
_cell.angle_gamma   90.00
#
_symmetry.space_group_name_H-M   'P 1'
#
loop_
_entity.id
_entity.type
_entity.pdbx_description
1 polymer ?
#
loop_
_entity_poly.entity_id
_entity_poly.type
_entity_poly.pdbx_seq_one_letter_code
_entity_poly.pdbx_strand_id
1 'polypeptide(L)'
;MCGRCFVQRAAIATLAMLLVLPAAAFAQSSPWERAANNLALTFTGPLARSLALVAIVIGGLLFMYGEGGAKRQLSGIVFGGGLALFAGQFLVWLF
;
A
#
# COMPACT_ATOMS: atom_id res chain seq x y z
N MET A 1 44.47 -23.21 27.82
CA MET A 1 43.12 -22.80 28.28
C MET A 1 42.35 -22.15 27.12
N CYS A 2 41.86 -22.89 26.11
CA CYS A 2 41.16 -22.25 24.97
C CYS A 2 40.11 -23.14 24.25
N GLY A 3 39.77 -24.33 24.77
CA GLY A 3 38.75 -25.19 24.15
C GLY A 3 37.33 -24.86 24.62
N ARG A 4 37.15 -24.68 25.94
CA ARG A 4 35.84 -24.49 26.59
C ARG A 4 35.20 -23.14 26.25
N CYS A 5 35.98 -22.08 26.03
CA CYS A 5 35.45 -20.76 25.65
C CYS A 5 34.88 -20.74 24.21
N PHE A 6 35.47 -21.50 23.28
CA PHE A 6 34.98 -21.57 21.90
C PHE A 6 33.65 -22.32 21.83
N VAL A 7 33.55 -23.45 22.56
CA VAL A 7 32.31 -24.24 22.64
C VAL A 7 31.18 -23.45 23.31
N GLN A 8 31.46 -22.66 24.36
CA GLN A 8 30.44 -21.82 24.99
C GLN A 8 29.97 -20.67 24.09
N ARG A 9 30.88 -20.01 23.36
CA ARG A 9 30.51 -18.98 22.39
C ARG A 9 29.67 -19.53 21.24
N ALA A 10 30.02 -20.71 20.73
CA ALA A 10 29.25 -21.40 19.71
C ALA A 10 27.85 -21.78 20.23
N ALA A 11 27.75 -22.31 21.46
CA ALA A 11 26.48 -22.69 22.07
C ALA A 11 25.56 -21.48 22.28
N ILE A 12 26.10 -20.35 22.75
CA ILE A 12 25.33 -19.10 22.93
C ILE A 12 24.87 -18.56 21.57
N ALA A 13 25.71 -18.59 20.54
CA ALA A 13 25.34 -18.16 19.20
C ALA A 13 24.24 -19.03 18.59
N THR A 14 24.30 -20.36 18.76
CA THR A 14 23.26 -21.27 18.29
C THR A 14 21.94 -21.07 19.04
N LEU A 15 21.99 -20.82 20.35
CA LEU A 15 20.80 -20.61 21.18
C LEU A 15 20.16 -19.24 20.91
N ALA A 16 20.98 -18.22 20.66
CA ALA A 16 20.51 -16.91 20.19
C ALA A 16 19.84 -17.01 18.81
N MET A 17 20.41 -17.79 17.88
CA MET A 17 19.80 -18.01 16.56
C MET A 17 18.48 -18.78 16.68
N LEU A 18 18.40 -19.76 17.58
CA LEU A 18 17.18 -20.52 17.88
C LEU A 18 16.08 -19.69 18.55
N LEU A 19 16.43 -18.62 19.27
CA LEU A 19 15.48 -17.68 19.87
C LEU A 19 15.04 -16.56 18.92
N VAL A 20 15.89 -16.17 17.96
CA VAL A 20 15.57 -15.15 16.93
C VAL A 20 14.66 -15.72 15.84
N LEU A 21 14.78 -17.01 15.51
CA LEU A 21 13.93 -17.70 14.53
C LEU A 21 12.42 -17.63 14.86
N PRO A 22 11.95 -17.93 16.09
CA PRO A 22 10.56 -17.75 16.49
C PRO A 22 10.14 -16.29 16.45
N ALA A 23 10.99 -15.33 16.87
CA ALA A 23 10.66 -13.91 16.84
C ALA A 23 10.43 -13.39 15.41
N ALA A 24 11.18 -13.89 14.43
CA ALA A 24 10.95 -13.62 13.00
C ALA A 24 9.71 -14.32 12.44
N ALA A 25 9.36 -15.50 12.97
CA ALA A 25 8.14 -16.23 12.62
C ALA A 25 6.86 -15.64 13.26
N PHE A 26 6.96 -15.04 14.45
CA PHE A 26 5.89 -14.24 15.08
C PHE A 26 5.84 -12.80 14.57
N ALA A 27 6.90 -12.33 13.89
CA ALA A 27 6.86 -11.14 13.04
C ALA A 27 6.20 -11.41 11.67
N GLN A 28 5.69 -12.63 11.42
CA GLN A 28 4.67 -12.84 10.41
C GLN A 28 3.41 -12.12 10.92
N SER A 29 3.35 -10.83 10.60
CA SER A 29 2.18 -9.97 10.71
C SER A 29 0.93 -10.78 10.42
N SER A 30 -0.08 -10.60 11.26
CA SER A 30 -1.31 -11.39 11.19
C SER A 30 -1.80 -11.44 9.73
N PRO A 31 -2.42 -12.55 9.26
CA PRO A 31 -2.85 -12.66 7.87
C PRO A 31 -3.68 -11.45 7.40
N TRP A 32 -4.41 -10.85 8.34
CA TRP A 32 -5.20 -9.63 8.18
C TRP A 32 -4.36 -8.37 8.03
N GLU A 33 -3.27 -8.24 8.78
CA GLU A 33 -2.33 -7.13 8.70
C GLU A 33 -1.50 -7.20 7.42
N ARG A 34 -1.12 -8.40 6.97
CA ARG A 34 -0.55 -8.62 5.62
C ARG A 34 -1.54 -8.26 4.52
N ALA A 35 -2.79 -8.70 4.64
CA ALA A 35 -3.83 -8.36 3.68
C ALA A 35 -4.07 -6.84 3.64
N ALA A 36 -4.16 -6.18 4.79
CA ALA A 36 -4.32 -4.73 4.88
C ALA A 36 -3.15 -3.99 4.22
N ASN A 37 -1.90 -4.43 4.43
CA ASN A 37 -0.73 -3.83 3.80
C ASN A 37 -0.74 -4.04 2.28
N ASN A 38 -1.08 -5.25 1.81
CA ASN A 38 -1.22 -5.51 0.37
C ASN A 38 -2.32 -4.66 -0.27
N LEU A 39 -3.44 -4.46 0.41
CA LEU A 39 -4.50 -3.55 -0.05
C LEU A 39 -3.98 -2.12 -0.12
N ALA A 40 -3.28 -1.64 0.92
CA ALA A 40 -2.71 -0.29 0.92
C ALA A 40 -1.70 -0.08 -0.22
N LEU A 41 -0.84 -1.05 -0.50
CA LEU A 41 0.09 -1.02 -1.65
C LEU A 41 -0.65 -1.03 -2.98
N THR A 42 -1.73 -1.81 -3.08
CA THR A 42 -2.58 -1.89 -4.27
C THR A 42 -3.28 -0.55 -4.54
N PHE A 43 -3.78 0.12 -3.49
CA PHE A 43 -4.46 1.42 -3.59
C PHE A 43 -3.53 2.63 -3.74
N THR A 44 -2.25 2.50 -3.40
CA THR A 44 -1.24 3.57 -3.59
C THR A 44 -0.39 3.36 -4.85
N GLY A 45 -0.44 2.17 -5.45
CA GLY A 45 0.34 1.80 -6.63
C GLY A 45 -0.30 2.14 -7.99
N PRO A 46 0.06 1.40 -9.05
CA PRO A 46 -0.39 1.66 -10.44
C PRO A 46 -1.92 1.67 -10.61
N LEU A 47 -2.63 0.89 -9.78
CA LEU A 47 -4.09 0.82 -9.83
C LEU A 47 -4.74 2.16 -9.47
N ALA A 48 -4.17 2.91 -8.52
CA ALA A 48 -4.64 4.25 -8.17
C ALA A 48 -4.61 5.19 -9.38
N ARG A 49 -3.54 5.12 -10.17
CA ARG A 49 -3.35 5.94 -11.39
C ARG A 49 -4.39 5.57 -12.45
N SER A 50 -4.65 4.28 -12.65
CA SER A 50 -5.68 3.83 -13.58
C SER A 50 -7.09 4.30 -13.16
N LEU A 51 -7.42 4.23 -11.87
CA LEU A 51 -8.71 4.69 -11.35
C LEU A 51 -8.89 6.20 -11.49
N ALA A 52 -7.85 6.98 -11.20
CA ALA A 52 -7.86 8.43 -11.40
C ALA A 52 -8.09 8.79 -12.87
N LEU A 53 -7.39 8.13 -13.81
CA LEU A 53 -7.55 8.37 -15.25
C LEU A 53 -8.97 8.03 -15.73
N VAL A 54 -9.50 6.88 -15.33
CA VAL A 54 -10.87 6.47 -15.68
C VAL A 54 -11.91 7.44 -15.13
N ALA A 55 -11.76 7.89 -13.88
CA ALA A 55 -12.66 8.87 -13.27
C ALA A 55 -12.66 10.22 -14.00
N ILE A 56 -11.48 10.70 -14.43
CA ILE A 56 -11.36 11.95 -15.21
C ILE A 56 -12.06 11.82 -16.56
N VAL A 57 -11.84 10.71 -17.27
CA VAL A 57 -12.46 10.47 -18.59
C VAL A 57 -13.98 10.37 -18.46
N ILE A 58 -14.48 9.57 -17.51
CA ILE A 58 -15.93 9.41 -17.28
C ILE A 58 -16.56 10.73 -16.81
N GLY A 59 -15.90 11.45 -15.91
CA GLY A 59 -16.34 12.77 -15.44
C GLY A 59 -16.46 13.78 -16.58
N GLY A 60 -15.47 13.82 -17.48
CA GLY A 60 -15.49 14.69 -18.66
C GLY A 60 -16.62 14.34 -19.64
N LEU A 61 -16.82 13.05 -19.92
CA LEU A 61 -17.91 12.58 -20.79
C LEU A 61 -19.28 12.90 -20.18
N LEU A 62 -19.49 12.62 -18.89
CA LEU A 62 -20.74 12.93 -18.20
C LEU A 62 -21.01 14.44 -18.10
N PHE A 63 -19.97 15.27 -18.05
CA PHE A 63 -20.12 16.73 -18.11
C PHE A 63 -20.57 17.19 -19.49
N MET A 64 -20.02 16.60 -20.56
CA MET A 64 -20.40 16.95 -21.93
C MET A 64 -21.84 16.50 -22.28
N TYR A 65 -22.24 15.31 -21.84
CA TYR A 65 -23.58 14.75 -22.08
C TYR A 65 -24.57 15.01 -20.93
N GLY A 66 -24.21 15.90 -19.99
CA GLY A 66 -24.98 16.20 -18.79
C GLY A 66 -26.12 17.17 -19.05
N GLU A 67 -27.12 16.80 -19.85
CA GLU A 67 -28.29 17.64 -20.19
C GLU A 67 -29.25 17.92 -19.01
N GLY A 68 -28.92 17.52 -17.78
CA GLY A 68 -29.80 17.71 -16.62
C GLY A 68 -29.06 17.77 -15.28
N GLY A 69 -29.49 18.70 -14.42
CA GLY A 69 -28.85 19.13 -13.18
C GLY A 69 -28.09 18.06 -12.40
N ALA A 70 -28.78 17.03 -11.89
CA ALA A 70 -28.17 16.00 -11.05
C ALA A 70 -27.02 15.23 -11.76
N LYS A 71 -27.11 15.01 -13.07
CA LYS A 71 -26.07 14.33 -13.86
C LYS A 71 -24.81 15.18 -14.02
N ARG A 72 -24.96 16.50 -14.16
CA ARG A 72 -23.85 17.46 -14.19
C ARG A 72 -23.20 17.67 -12.82
N GLN A 73 -23.96 17.52 -11.74
CA GLN A 73 -23.42 17.61 -10.38
C GLN A 73 -22.63 16.35 -10.00
N LEU A 74 -23.15 15.17 -10.38
CA LEU A 74 -22.44 13.90 -10.24
C LEU A 74 -21.14 13.85 -11.05
N SER A 75 -21.13 14.40 -12.27
CA SER A 75 -19.91 14.45 -13.08
C SER A 75 -18.80 15.28 -12.42
N GLY A 76 -19.16 16.39 -11.76
CA GLY A 76 -18.22 17.20 -10.99
C GLY A 76 -17.61 16.46 -9.79
N ILE A 77 -18.41 15.66 -9.08
CA ILE A 77 -17.93 14.85 -7.94
C ILE A 77 -16.96 13.75 -8.43
N VAL A 78 -17.30 13.06 -9.52
CA VAL A 78 -16.45 12.00 -10.09
C VAL A 78 -15.15 12.60 -10.65
N PHE A 79 -15.25 13.72 -11.37
CA PHE A 79 -14.09 14.42 -11.92
C PHE A 79 -13.18 14.98 -10.81
N GLY A 80 -13.75 15.63 -9.81
CA GLY A 80 -13.02 16.15 -8.65
C GLY A 80 -12.38 15.04 -7.81
N GLY A 81 -13.10 13.93 -7.60
CA GLY A 81 -12.56 12.74 -6.94
C GLY A 81 -11.37 12.15 -7.70
N GLY A 82 -11.46 12.05 -9.04
CA GLY A 82 -10.36 11.63 -9.89
C GLY A 82 -9.12 12.52 -9.77
N LEU A 83 -9.30 13.85 -9.78
CA LEU A 83 -8.20 14.81 -9.59
C LEU A 83 -7.56 14.74 -8.19
N ALA A 84 -8.36 14.53 -7.14
CA ALA A 84 -7.84 14.37 -5.78
C ALA A 84 -6.97 13.10 -5.64
N LEU A 85 -7.41 11.98 -6.21
CA LEU A 85 -6.62 10.75 -6.26
C LEU A 85 -5.33 10.93 -7.08
N PHE A 86 -5.41 11.68 -8.19
CA PHE A 86 -4.25 12.01 -9.01
C PHE A 86 -3.22 12.87 -8.25
N ALA A 87 -3.67 13.82 -7.44
CA ALA A 87 -2.78 14.64 -6.61
C ALA A 87 -1.98 13.81 -5.59
N GLY A 88 -2.61 12.80 -4.98
CA GLY A 88 -1.91 11.84 -4.10
C GLY A 88 -0.78 11.09 -4.82
N GLN A 89 -0.97 10.77 -6.10
CA GLN A 89 0.07 10.13 -6.93
C GLN A 89 1.19 11.08 -7.32
N PHE A 90 0.87 12.35 -7.60
CA PHE A 90 1.87 13.37 -7.87
C PHE A 90 2.77 13.59 -6.66
N LEU A 91 2.18 13.61 -5.46
CA LEU A 91 2.90 13.68 -4.20
C LEU A 91 3.84 12.47 -4.02
N VAL A 92 3.34 11.23 -4.16
CA VAL A 92 4.17 10.00 -4.09
C VAL A 92 5.30 9.95 -5.11
N TRP A 93 5.20 10.69 -6.21
CA TRP A 93 6.28 10.79 -7.18
C TRP A 93 7.31 11.88 -6.83
N LEU A 94 6.89 12.93 -6.12
CA LEU A 94 7.72 14.07 -5.74
C LEU A 94 8.70 13.74 -4.59
N PHE A 95 8.32 12.81 -3.70
CA PHE A 95 9.11 12.37 -2.54
C PHE A 95 9.52 10.90 -2.66
#